data_AF-A0A0F7PKX0-F1
#
_entry.id   AF-A0A0F7PKX0-F1
#
_cell.length_a   1.000
_cell.length_b   1.000
_cell.length_c   1.000
_cell.angle_alpha   90.00
_cell.angle_beta   90.00
_cell.angle_gamma   90.00
#
_symmetry.space_group_name_H-M   'P 1'
#
loop_
_entity.id
_entity.type
_entity.pdbx_description
1 polymer ?
#
loop_
_entity_poly.entity_id
_entity_poly.type
_entity_poly.pdbx_seq_one_letter_code
_entity_poly.pdbx_strand_id
1 'polypeptide(L)' 'MPMPKDTPAVFEEILADYLHGTIDADTVRSRVADAIKTEPGLQKFKDEHLAWTDYDESVVWLQST' A
#
# COMPACT_ATOMS: atom_id res chain seq x y z
N MET A 1 3.35 3.24 -11.00
CA MET A 1 3.80 1.92 -11.48
C MET A 1 2.63 0.94 -11.47
N PRO A 2 2.66 -0.17 -12.25
CA PRO A 2 1.64 -1.21 -12.19
C PRO A 2 1.73 -2.01 -10.88
N MET A 3 0.59 -2.35 -10.27
CA MET A 3 0.53 -3.19 -9.07
C MET A 3 1.08 -4.59 -9.34
N PRO A 4 1.83 -5.21 -8.38
CA PRO A 4 2.21 -6.61 -8.47
C PRO A 4 0.99 -7.51 -8.66
N LYS A 5 1.10 -8.57 -9.48
CA LYS A 5 -0.03 -9.50 -9.70
C LYS A 5 -0.41 -10.29 -8.45
N ASP A 6 0.52 -10.46 -7.53
CA ASP A 6 0.34 -11.16 -6.26
C ASP A 6 -0.11 -10.21 -5.14
N THR A 7 -0.60 -9.02 -5.48
CA THR A 7 -1.09 -8.07 -4.48
C THR A 7 -2.30 -8.65 -3.76
N PRO A 8 -2.29 -8.72 -2.42
CA PRO A 8 -3.45 -9.12 -1.64
C PRO A 8 -4.65 -8.22 -1.98
N ALA A 9 -5.82 -8.83 -2.18
CA ALA A 9 -7.04 -8.10 -2.58
C ALA A 9 -7.36 -6.92 -1.65
N VAL A 10 -7.09 -7.06 -0.34
CA VAL A 10 -7.27 -5.99 0.64
C VAL A 10 -6.39 -4.77 0.35
N PHE A 11 -5.15 -4.96 -0.13
CA PHE A 11 -4.28 -3.86 -0.51
C PHE A 11 -4.67 -3.28 -1.87
N GLU A 12 -5.12 -4.11 -2.81
CA GLU A 12 -5.63 -3.63 -4.11
C GLU A 12 -6.82 -2.68 -3.90
N GLU A 13 -7.77 -3.05 -3.04
CA GLU A 13 -8.95 -2.23 -2.73
C GLU A 13 -8.56 -0.89 -2.08
N ILE A 14 -7.69 -0.92 -1.06
CA ILE A 14 -7.23 0.29 -0.37
C ILE A 14 -6.49 1.23 -1.34
N LEU A 15 -5.64 0.67 -2.21
CA LEU A 15 -4.89 1.47 -3.19
C LEU A 15 -5.80 2.00 -4.30
N ALA A 16 -6.81 1.24 -4.72
CA ALA A 16 -7.80 1.71 -5.69
C ALA A 16 -8.59 2.91 -5.13
N ASP A 17 -9.03 2.85 -3.87
CA ASP A 17 -9.70 3.96 -3.20
C ASP A 17 -8.83 5.21 -3.14
N TYR A 18 -7.52 5.05 -2.87
CA TYR A 18 -6.57 6.16 -2.85
C TYR A 18 -6.34 6.76 -4.24
N LEU A 19 -6.17 5.92 -5.27
CA LEU A 19 -6.00 6.34 -6.65
C LEU A 19 -7.23 7.05 -7.22
N HIS A 20 -8.43 6.67 -6.75
CA HIS A 20 -9.67 7.35 -7.08
C HIS A 20 -9.89 8.65 -6.28
N GLY A 21 -9.04 8.95 -5.30
CA GLY A 21 -9.16 10.11 -4.42
C GLY A 21 -10.30 10.00 -3.42
N THR A 22 -10.82 8.79 -3.18
CA THR A 22 -11.88 8.52 -2.20
C THR A 22 -11.36 8.59 -0.77
N ILE A 23 -10.08 8.25 -0.58
CA ILE A 23 -9.40 8.27 0.71
C ILE A 23 -8.04 8.95 0.60
N ASP A 24 -7.59 9.57 1.69
CA ASP A 24 -6.27 10.19 1.79
C ASP A 24 -5.18 9.19 2.22
N ALA A 25 -3.93 9.65 2.19
CA ALA A 25 -2.76 8.85 2.54
C ALA A 25 -2.77 8.32 3.99
N ASP A 26 -3.29 9.09 4.96
CA ASP A 26 -3.40 8.63 6.35
C ASP A 26 -4.48 7.56 6.50
N THR A 27 -5.59 7.70 5.77
CA THR A 27 -6.61 6.65 5.70
C THR A 27 -6.06 5.35 5.11
N VAL A 28 -5.22 5.43 4.07
CA VAL A 28 -4.52 4.24 3.53
C VAL A 28 -3.65 3.58 4.60
N ARG A 29 -2.82 4.35 5.31
CA ARG A 29 -1.96 3.83 6.37
C ARG A 29 -2.76 3.13 7.46
N SER A 30 -3.88 3.72 7.88
CA SER A 30 -4.75 3.12 8.90
C SER A 30 -5.36 1.80 8.42
N ARG A 31 -5.93 1.78 7.21
CA ARG A 31 -6.56 0.56 6.66
C ARG A 31 -5.56 -0.57 6.44
N VAL A 32 -4.35 -0.24 5.95
CA VAL A 32 -3.26 -1.22 5.80
C VAL A 32 -2.83 -1.76 7.16
N ALA A 33 -2.69 -0.90 8.17
CA ALA A 33 -2.35 -1.35 9.53
C ALA A 33 -3.42 -2.27 10.11
N ASP A 34 -4.71 -1.98 9.91
CA ASP A 34 -5.81 -2.84 10.38
C ASP A 34 -5.89 -4.16 9.61
N ALA A 35 -5.61 -4.15 8.30
CA ALA A 35 -5.48 -5.36 7.51
C ALA A 35 -4.35 -6.26 8.05
N ILE A 36 -3.20 -5.68 8.38
CA ILE A 36 -2.07 -6.43 8.96
C ILE A 36 -2.36 -6.93 10.38
N LYS A 37 -3.07 -6.16 11.21
CA LYS A 37 -3.52 -6.66 12.53
C LYS A 37 -4.41 -7.89 12.39
N THR A 38 -5.26 -7.91 11.37
CA THR A 38 -6.17 -9.02 11.07
C THR A 38 -5.43 -10.21 10.48
N GLU A 39 -4.50 -9.95 9.56
CA GLU A 39 -3.68 -10.96 8.89
C GLU A 39 -2.19 -10.54 8.92
N PRO A 40 -1.44 -10.98 9.95
CA PRO A 40 -0.03 -10.59 10.12
C PRO A 40 0.87 -11.01 8.95
N GLY A 41 0.47 -12.00 8.14
CA GLY A 41 1.19 -12.42 6.93
C GLY A 41 1.31 -11.31 5.88
N LEU A 42 0.39 -10.34 5.89
CA LEU A 42 0.41 -9.19 4.98
C LEU A 42 1.57 -8.23 5.27
N GLN A 43 2.14 -8.25 6.48
CA GLN A 43 3.29 -7.43 6.85
C GLN A 43 4.48 -7.71 5.91
N LYS A 44 4.70 -8.97 5.54
CA LYS A 44 5.79 -9.35 4.63
C LYS A 44 5.61 -8.72 3.25
N PHE A 45 4.41 -8.82 2.68
CA PHE A 45 4.09 -8.18 1.40
C PHE A 45 4.23 -6.66 1.50
N LYS A 46 3.81 -6.06 2.62
CA LYS A 46 3.99 -4.64 2.87
C LYS A 46 5.47 -4.25 2.83
N ASP A 47 6.31 -4.97 3.55
CA ASP A 47 7.73 -4.65 3.64
C ASP A 47 8.49 -4.92 2.32
N GLU A 48 8.06 -5.92 1.54
CA GLU A 48 8.65 -6.27 0.24
C GLU A 48 8.22 -5.36 -0.92
N HIS A 49 6.98 -4.86 -0.91
CA HIS A 49 6.38 -4.18 -2.07
C HIS A 49 5.83 -2.78 -1.79
N LEU A 50 5.55 -2.45 -0.54
CA LEU A 50 4.95 -1.20 -0.10
C LEU A 50 5.95 -0.47 0.82
N ALA A 51 7.07 -0.02 0.23
CA ALA A 51 8.09 0.80 0.90
C ALA A 51 7.61 2.26 1.07
N TRP A 52 6.55 2.48 1.85
CA TRP A 52 5.99 3.82 2.08
C TRP A 52 6.64 4.47 3.30
N THR A 53 7.82 5.06 3.12
CA THR A 53 8.36 6.03 4.09
C THR A 53 8.04 7.48 3.74
N ASP A 54 7.50 7.77 2.56
CA ASP A 54 7.08 9.12 2.20
C ASP A 54 5.80 9.04 1.35
N TYR A 55 4.65 9.29 1.99
CA TYR A 55 3.52 9.90 1.28
C TYR A 55 3.66 11.43 1.40
N ASP A 56 4.86 11.95 1.14
CA ASP A 56 4.98 13.25 0.50
C ASP A 56 4.40 13.08 -0.92
N GLU A 57 3.97 14.15 -1.55
CA GLU A 57 3.00 14.18 -2.66
C GLU A 57 3.48 13.52 -3.99
N SER A 58 4.53 12.71 -3.94
CA SER A 58 5.08 11.95 -5.04
C SER A 58 5.47 10.53 -4.59
N VAL A 59 4.61 9.55 -4.87
CA VAL A 59 4.98 8.13 -4.76
C VAL A 59 6.03 7.82 -5.84
N VAL A 60 7.31 7.99 -5.50
CA VAL A 60 8.44 7.65 -6.37
C VAL A 60 8.96 6.26 -5.99
N TRP A 61 8.69 5.30 -6.87
CA TRP A 61 9.15 3.92 -6.73
C TRP A 61 10.66 3.82 -6.99
N LEU A 62 11.43 3.25 -6.07
CA LEU A 62 12.89 3.10 -6.18
C LEU A 62 13.28 2.10 -7.28
N GLN A 63 14.16 2.53 -8.19
CA GLN A 63 14.87 1.61 -9.10
C GLN A 63 16.06 0.99 -8.37
N SER A 64 16.16 -0.34 -8.39
CA SER A 64 17.45 -1.01 -8.21
C SER A 64 18.23 -0.87 -9.52
N THR A 65 19.24 0.00 -9.53
CA THR A 65 20.35 -0.04 -10.50
C THR A 65 21.32 -1.15 -10.16
#